data_AF-A0A6I3UTX8-F1
#
_entry.id   AF-A0A6I3UTX8-F1
#
_cell.length_a   1.000
_cell.length_b   1.000
_cell.length_c   1.000
_cell.angle_alpha   90.00
_cell.angle_beta   90.00
_cell.angle_gamma   90.00
#
_symmetry.space_group_name_H-M   'P 1'
#
loop_
_entity.id
_entity.type
_entity.pdbx_description
1 polymer ?
#
loop_
_entity_poly.entity_id
_entity_poly.type
_entity_poly.pdbx_seq_one_letter_code
_entity_poly.pdbx_strand_id
1 'polypeptide(L)' 'NTLFSKQVDGIIFMGYHLTEKIRSEFSRSRTPVVLAGTVDVEHQLPSVNIDYKQATIDAVSYLLKENEKIAFVSGP' A
#
# COMPACT_ATOMS: atom_id res chain seq x y z
N ASN A 1 15.22 -8.27 11.54
CA ASN A 1 16.07 -7.90 12.69
C ASN A 1 17.11 -6.80 12.43
N THR A 2 17.13 -6.11 11.28
CA THR A 2 18.17 -5.10 10.96
C THR A 2 17.76 -3.63 11.17
N LEU A 3 16.46 -3.32 11.24
CA LEU A 3 15.98 -1.93 11.42
C LEU A 3 15.89 -1.54 12.89
N PHE A 4 15.40 -2.43 13.76
CA PHE A 4 15.31 -2.17 15.20
C PHE A 4 16.68 -2.08 15.89
N SER A 5 17.70 -2.73 15.33
CA SER A 5 19.06 -2.65 15.85
C SER A 5 19.75 -1.31 15.57
N LYS A 6 19.21 -0.48 14.67
CA LYS A 6 19.79 0.81 14.28
C LYS A 6 19.13 2.03 14.93
N GLN A 7 18.20 1.83 15.87
CA GLN A 7 17.50 2.91 16.59
C GLN A 7 16.94 3.99 15.65
N VAL A 8 16.18 3.57 14.63
CA VAL A 8 15.51 4.51 13.72
C VAL A 8 14.32 5.18 14.41
N ASP A 9 14.17 6.48 14.19
CA ASP A 9 13.08 7.30 14.75
C ASP A 9 11.75 7.15 13.99
N GLY A 10 11.77 6.56 12.80
CA GLY A 10 10.59 6.35 11.97
C GLY A 10 10.83 5.35 10.84
N ILE A 11 9.75 4.73 10.35
CA ILE A 11 9.80 3.76 9.24
C ILE A 11 8.78 4.16 8.17
N ILE A 12 9.22 4.24 6.92
CA ILE A 12 8.34 4.22 5.75
C ILE A 12 8.33 2.80 5.21
N PHE A 13 7.17 2.17 5.20
CA PHE A 13 6.99 0.84 4.63
C PHE A 13 6.35 0.92 3.26
N MET A 14 7.07 0.41 2.25
CA MET A 14 6.59 0.27 0.87
C MET A 14 6.65 -1.21 0.51
N GLY A 15 5.48 -1.83 0.31
CA GLY A 15 5.39 -3.25 -0.03
C GLY A 15 4.02 -3.62 -0.58
N TYR A 16 3.89 -4.83 -1.14
CA TYR A 16 2.63 -5.26 -1.74
C TYR A 16 1.57 -5.61 -0.69
N HIS A 17 1.96 -6.31 0.38
CA HIS A 17 1.06 -6.70 1.46
C HIS A 17 1.69 -6.55 2.82
N LEU A 18 0.90 -6.02 3.76
CA LEU A 18 1.23 -6.03 5.16
C LEU A 18 0.83 -7.40 5.75
N THR A 19 1.80 -8.32 5.83
CA THR A 19 1.56 -9.62 6.46
C THR A 19 1.36 -9.47 7.97
N GLU A 20 0.61 -10.39 8.60
CA GLU A 20 0.41 -10.43 10.05
C GLU A 20 1.72 -10.43 10.85
N LYS A 21 2.75 -11.11 10.32
CA LYS A 21 4.08 -11.11 10.94
C LYS A 21 4.67 -9.71 10.97
N ILE A 22 4.63 -8.97 9.86
CA ILE A 22 5.15 -7.61 9.78
C ILE A 22 4.31 -6.66 10.64
N ARG A 23 2.97 -6.82 10.64
CA ARG A 23 2.05 -6.07 11.51
C ARG A 23 2.40 -6.27 12.98
N SER A 24 2.65 -7.51 13.41
CA SER A 24 3.04 -7.83 14.79
C SER A 24 4.39 -7.22 15.17
N GLU A 25 5.35 -7.18 14.25
CA GLU A 25 6.64 -6.52 14.50
C GLU A 25 6.50 -5.00 14.63
N PHE A 26 5.62 -4.38 13.82
CA PHE A 26 5.33 -2.95 13.92
C PHE A 26 4.57 -2.59 15.20
N SER A 27 3.61 -3.41 15.64
CA SER A 27 2.87 -3.15 16.87
C SER A 27 3.70 -3.35 18.15
N ARG A 28 4.71 -4.23 18.09
CA ARG A 28 5.68 -4.42 19.18
C ARG A 28 6.69 -3.27 19.27
N SER A 29 6.88 -2.53 18.19
CA SER A 29 7.78 -1.39 18.11
C SER A 29 7.10 -0.11 18.58
N ARG A 30 7.86 0.77 19.24
CA ARG A 30 7.42 2.15 19.54
C ARG A 30 7.73 3.13 18.41
N THR A 31 8.47 2.69 17.39
CA THR A 31 8.83 3.51 16.24
C THR A 31 7.59 3.78 15.37
N PRO A 32 7.24 5.04 15.07
CA PRO A 32 6.13 5.37 14.18
C PRO A 32 6.37 4.81 12.78
N VAL A 33 5.33 4.23 12.18
CA VAL A 33 5.36 3.62 10.85
C VAL A 33 4.29 4.25 9.98
N VAL A 34 4.66 4.63 8.75
CA VAL A 34 3.73 5.10 7.71
C VAL A 34 3.82 4.17 6.50
N LEU A 35 2.68 3.76 5.96
CA LEU A 35 2.59 2.96 4.74
C LEU A 35 2.53 3.86 3.51
N ALA A 36 3.25 3.50 2.45
CA ALA A 36 3.23 4.21 1.18
C ALA A 36 3.02 3.21 0.02
N GLY A 37 1.94 3.40 -0.74
CA GLY A 37 1.57 2.52 -1.85
C GLY A 37 1.03 1.15 -1.44
N THR A 38 0.81 0.93 -0.14
CA THR A 38 0.19 -0.28 0.41
C THR A 38 -1.15 0.10 1.04
N VAL A 39 -2.19 -0.66 0.75
CA VAL A 39 -3.49 -0.51 1.40
C VAL A 39 -3.52 -1.40 2.64
N ASP A 40 -3.67 -0.80 3.82
CA ASP A 40 -4.01 -1.54 5.04
C ASP A 40 -5.52 -1.75 5.07
N VAL A 41 -5.95 -3.00 4.88
CA VAL A 41 -7.38 -3.39 4.89
C VAL A 41 -8.04 -3.07 6.24
N GLU A 42 -7.26 -3.09 7.32
CA GLU A 42 -7.77 -2.83 8.67
C GLU A 42 -7.73 -1.34 9.06
N HIS A 43 -7.15 -0.48 8.20
CA HIS A 43 -6.98 0.97 8.44
C HIS A 43 -6.36 1.32 9.80
N GLN A 44 -5.49 0.47 10.33
CA GLN A 44 -4.86 0.64 11.64
C GLN A 44 -3.59 1.50 11.57
N LEU A 45 -2.91 1.48 10.42
CA LEU A 45 -1.69 2.26 10.20
C LEU A 45 -1.93 3.48 9.31
N PRO A 46 -1.26 4.61 9.59
CA PRO A 46 -1.32 5.77 8.71
C PRO A 46 -0.74 5.39 7.35
N SER A 47 -1.46 5.75 6.28
CA SER A 47 -1.07 5.42 4.91
C SER A 47 -1.30 6.60 3.97
N VAL A 48 -0.44 6.69 2.95
CA VAL A 48 -0.56 7.65 1.86
C VAL A 48 -0.67 6.87 0.56
N ASN A 49 -1.83 6.98 -0.08
CA ASN A 49 -2.17 6.28 -1.32
C ASN A 49 -2.94 7.23 -2.26
N ILE A 50 -2.88 6.95 -3.56
CA ILE A 50 -3.81 7.58 -4.52
C ILE A 50 -5.21 6.98 -4.36
N ASP A 51 -6.23 7.65 -4.92
CA ASP A 51 -7.54 7.04 -5.10
C ASP A 51 -7.48 6.03 -6.27
N TYR A 52 -7.18 4.76 -5.95
CA TYR A 52 -7.11 3.69 -6.94
C TYR A 52 -8.44 3.46 -7.66
N LYS A 53 -9.57 3.68 -6.99
CA LYS A 53 -10.89 3.51 -7.58
C LYS A 53 -11.12 4.58 -8.65
N GLN A 54 -10.89 5.85 -8.31
CA GLN A 54 -11.04 6.94 -9.26
C GLN A 54 -10.04 6.80 -10.41
N ALA A 55 -8.77 6.47 -10.12
CA ALA A 55 -7.76 6.27 -11.16
C ALA A 55 -8.12 5.13 -12.12
N THR A 56 -8.72 4.05 -11.62
CA THR A 56 -9.19 2.95 -12.48
C THR A 56 -10.38 3.36 -13.34
N ILE A 57 -11.34 4.10 -12.77
CA ILE A 57 -12.49 4.64 -13.52
C ILE A 57 -11.99 5.56 -14.64
N ASP A 58 -11.07 6.46 -14.34
CA ASP A 58 -10.53 7.41 -15.31
C ASP A 58 -9.79 6.69 -16.44
N ALA A 59 -8.95 5.70 -16.10
CA ALA A 59 -8.20 4.90 -17.06
C ALA A 59 -9.13 4.09 -17.99
N VAL A 60 -10.12 3.40 -17.43
CA VAL A 60 -11.09 2.62 -18.22
C VAL A 60 -11.97 3.52 -19.07
N SER A 61 -12.44 4.65 -18.52
CA SER A 61 -13.26 5.62 -19.25
C SER A 61 -12.50 6.23 -20.43
N TYR A 62 -11.20 6.45 -20.27
CA TYR A 62 -10.34 6.89 -21.36
C TYR A 62 -10.24 5.83 -22.46
N LEU A 63 -10.02 4.56 -22.10
CA LEU A 63 -9.86 3.46 -23.05
C LEU A 63 -11.18 3.14 -23.80
N LEU A 64 -12.33 3.26 -23.13
CA LEU A 64 -13.66 3.03 -23.72
C LEU A 64 -14.00 3.95 -24.89
N LYS A 65 -13.27 5.06 -25.05
CA LYS A 65 -13.48 5.99 -26.18
C LYS A 65 -13.19 5.33 -27.53
N GLU A 66 -12.21 4.43 -27.57
CA GLU A 66 -11.69 3.85 -28.82
C GLU A 66 -11.67 2.30 -28.80
N ASN A 67 -12.08 1.66 -27.69
CA ASN A 67 -11.97 0.22 -27.51
C ASN A 67 -13.25 -0.38 -26.90
N GLU A 68 -13.70 -1.52 -27.44
CA GLU A 68 -14.85 -2.28 -26.90
C GLU A 68 -14.45 -3.39 -25.92
N LYS A 69 -13.22 -3.90 -26.01
CA LYS A 69 -12.69 -4.97 -25.16
C LYS A 69 -11.46 -4.49 -24.43
N ILE A 70 -11.58 -4.34 -23.11
CA ILE A 70 -10.51 -3.84 -22.24
C ILE A 70 -10.14 -4.94 -21.26
N ALA A 71 -8.87 -5.34 -21.25
CA ALA A 71 -8.35 -6.30 -20.28
C ALA A 71 -7.78 -5.58 -19.05
N PHE A 72 -7.97 -6.15 -17.88
CA PHE A 72 -7.38 -5.69 -16.63
C PHE A 72 -6.25 -6.64 -16.22
N VAL A 73 -5.06 -6.09 -15.99
CA VAL A 73 -3.89 -6.82 -15.51
C VAL A 73 -3.47 -6.23 -14.17
N SER A 74 -3.45 -7.06 -13.13
CA SER A 74 -3.06 -6.66 -11.77
C SER A 74 -1.89 -7.48 -11.25
N GLY A 75 -1.27 -6.98 -10.19
CA GLY A 75 -0.29 -7.74 -9.41
C GLY A 75 -0.90 -8.96 -8.71
N PRO A 76 -0.06 -9.86 -8.17
CA PRO A 76 -0.48 -11.04 -7.41
C PRO A 76 -1.19 -10.67 -6.11
#